data_AF-A0A5B0X2J2-F1
#
_entry.id   AF-A0A5B0X2J2-F1
#
_cell.length_a   1.000
_cell.length_b   1.000
_cell.length_c   1.000
_cell.angle_alpha   90.00
_cell.angle_beta   90.00
_cell.angle_gamma   90.00
#
_symmetry.space_group_name_H-M   'P 1'
#
loop_
_entity.id
_entity.type
_entity.pdbx_description
1 polymer ?
#
loop_
_entity_poly.entity_id
_entity_poly.type
_entity_poly.pdbx_seq_one_letter_code
_entity_poly.pdbx_strand_id
1 'polypeptide(L)'
;MLGFVARTIEKIGANKSVNTYRIKYISKTLNLSITAFFLIVLLMLLGIEYSQLSVFLSSMFAVIGVALFAQWSILSNITASLIIFFSFPYRVGDAVKVVDKDDDISGVIEEITLFHVLIRQGENLITYPNTLILQKAVVKLTGADKLPLPGTEAGQEGQEGGS
;
A
#
# COMPACT_ATOMS: atom_id res chain seq x y z
N MET A 1 -8.39 19.67 22.68
CA MET A 1 -7.56 18.68 21.95
C MET A 1 -8.32 17.96 20.85
N LEU A 2 -9.46 17.32 21.14
CA LEU A 2 -10.32 16.63 20.14
C LEU A 2 -10.77 17.51 18.96
N GLY A 3 -11.16 18.77 19.23
CA GLY A 3 -11.54 19.72 18.17
C GLY A 3 -10.39 20.14 17.24
N PHE A 4 -9.14 20.07 17.71
CA PHE A 4 -7.96 20.42 16.88
C PHE A 4 -7.64 19.30 15.88
N VAL A 5 -7.78 18.04 16.32
CA VAL A 5 -7.59 16.85 15.48
C VAL A 5 -8.67 16.81 14.38
N ALA A 6 -9.94 16.99 14.74
CA ALA A 6 -11.04 17.04 13.77
C ALA A 6 -10.83 18.14 12.70
N ARG A 7 -10.46 19.36 13.13
CA ARG A 7 -10.18 20.48 12.22
C ARG A 7 -9.00 20.22 11.29
N THR A 8 -7.97 19.52 11.75
CA THR A 8 -6.81 19.16 10.93
C THR A 8 -7.16 18.10 9.88
N ILE A 9 -7.96 17.11 10.25
CA ILE A 9 -8.43 16.06 9.33
C ILE A 9 -9.39 16.64 8.27
N GLU A 10 -10.29 17.54 8.67
CA GLU A 10 -11.17 18.26 7.73
C GLU A 10 -10.37 19.12 6.76
N LYS A 11 -9.35 19.83 7.25
CA LYS A 11 -8.48 20.67 6.40
C LYS A 11 -7.67 19.82 5.41
N ILE A 12 -7.14 18.67 5.82
CA ILE A 12 -6.39 17.75 4.95
C ILE A 12 -7.31 17.04 3.95
N GLY A 13 -8.50 16.62 4.39
CA GLY A 13 -9.48 15.93 3.55
C GLY A 13 -10.09 16.85 2.48
N ALA A 14 -10.37 18.10 2.83
CA ALA A 14 -10.86 19.12 1.89
C ALA A 14 -9.80 19.45 0.81
N ASN A 15 -8.52 19.52 1.19
CA ASN A 15 -7.43 19.83 0.26
C ASN A 15 -7.12 18.69 -0.74
N LYS A 16 -7.58 17.46 -0.44
CA LYS A 16 -7.44 16.28 -1.32
C LYS A 16 -8.76 15.90 -2.03
N SER A 17 -9.80 16.77 -1.97
CA SER A 17 -11.12 16.51 -2.60
C SER A 17 -11.75 15.17 -2.20
N VAL A 18 -11.48 14.72 -0.97
CA VAL A 18 -12.01 13.46 -0.45
C VAL A 18 -13.47 13.68 -0.03
N ASN A 19 -14.35 12.73 -0.36
CA ASN A 19 -15.77 12.81 -0.03
C ASN A 19 -15.99 13.08 1.49
N THR A 20 -16.85 14.07 1.79
CA THR A 20 -17.16 14.56 3.15
C THR A 20 -17.63 13.45 4.10
N TYR A 21 -18.29 12.40 3.59
CA TYR A 21 -18.68 11.23 4.39
C TYR A 21 -17.46 10.44 4.89
N ARG A 22 -16.43 10.28 4.06
CA ARG A 22 -15.18 9.61 4.45
C ARG A 22 -14.41 10.42 5.49
N ILE A 23 -14.37 11.74 5.32
CA ILE A 23 -13.72 12.66 6.27
C ILE A 23 -14.39 12.56 7.65
N LYS A 24 -15.73 12.56 7.69
CA LYS A 24 -16.48 12.47 8.95
C LYS A 24 -16.30 11.11 9.64
N TYR A 25 -16.28 10.03 8.86
CA TYR A 25 -16.01 8.69 9.39
C TYR A 25 -14.60 8.58 9.97
N ILE A 26 -13.58 8.99 9.22
CA ILE A 26 -12.18 8.99 9.66
C ILE A 26 -11.99 9.85 10.91
N SER A 27 -12.58 11.05 10.94
CA SER A 27 -12.51 11.94 12.10
C SER A 27 -13.16 11.34 13.34
N LYS A 28 -14.29 10.63 13.18
CA LYS A 28 -14.97 9.99 14.31
C LYS A 28 -14.19 8.81 14.85
N THR A 29 -13.64 7.97 13.97
CA THR A 29 -12.77 6.85 14.36
C THR A 29 -11.51 7.34 15.07
N LEU A 30 -10.82 8.35 14.53
CA LEU A 30 -9.61 8.90 15.15
C LEU A 30 -9.90 9.55 16.51
N ASN A 31 -10.97 10.32 16.64
CA ASN A 31 -11.36 10.90 17.93
C ASN A 31 -11.66 9.83 18.97
N LEU A 32 -12.33 8.73 18.59
CA LEU A 32 -12.62 7.62 19.49
C LEU A 32 -11.33 6.92 19.94
N SER A 33 -10.41 6.64 19.01
CA SER A 33 -9.11 6.03 19.31
C SER A 33 -8.26 6.90 20.24
N ILE A 34 -8.21 8.22 20.00
CA ILE A 34 -7.46 9.16 20.87
C ILE A 34 -8.10 9.22 22.26
N THR A 35 -9.42 9.27 22.35
CA THR A 35 -10.13 9.26 23.65
C THR A 35 -9.82 7.98 24.43
N ALA A 36 -9.86 6.82 23.78
CA ALA A 36 -9.52 5.54 24.40
C ALA A 36 -8.06 5.50 24.86
N PHE A 37 -7.13 6.00 24.03
CA PHE A 37 -5.72 6.08 24.39
C PHE A 37 -5.48 6.95 25.63
N PHE A 38 -6.07 8.16 25.69
CA PHE A 38 -5.96 9.02 26.87
C PHE A 38 -6.60 8.42 28.12
N LEU A 39 -7.72 7.71 27.97
CA LEU A 39 -8.35 6.99 29.07
C LEU A 39 -7.39 5.92 29.64
N ILE A 40 -6.76 5.14 28.77
CA ILE A 40 -5.77 4.13 29.16
C ILE A 40 -4.57 4.78 29.87
N VAL A 41 -4.03 5.87 29.32
CA VAL A 41 -2.90 6.60 29.93
C VAL A 41 -3.29 7.16 31.31
N LEU A 42 -4.50 7.71 31.44
CA LEU A 42 -5.00 8.22 32.72
C LEU A 42 -5.07 7.09 33.77
N LEU A 43 -5.57 5.91 33.39
CA LEU A 43 -5.60 4.72 34.25
C LEU A 43 -4.20 4.27 34.67
N MET A 44 -3.18 4.38 33.82
CA MET A 44 -1.80 4.09 34.20
C MET A 44 -1.25 5.12 35.22
N LEU A 45 -1.51 6.41 35.01
CA LEU A 45 -1.05 7.50 35.88
C LEU A 45 -1.67 7.45 37.29
N LEU A 46 -2.83 6.80 37.44
CA LEU A 46 -3.50 6.57 38.72
C LEU A 46 -2.72 5.62 39.66
N GLY A 47 -1.53 5.15 39.29
CA GLY A 47 -0.59 4.49 40.21
C GLY A 47 -0.64 2.96 40.16
N ILE A 48 -0.88 2.39 38.98
CA ILE A 48 -0.75 0.96 38.71
C ILE A 48 0.72 0.55 38.91
N GLU A 49 0.99 -0.38 39.83
CA GLU A 49 2.35 -0.80 40.22
C GLU A 49 3.18 -1.29 39.01
N TYR A 50 4.51 -1.19 39.07
CA TYR A 50 5.40 -1.66 37.99
C TYR A 50 5.20 -3.14 37.62
N SER A 51 4.79 -3.99 38.58
CA SER A 51 4.42 -5.38 38.31
C SER A 51 3.16 -5.51 37.46
N GLN A 52 2.25 -4.53 37.54
CA GLN A 52 1.03 -4.50 36.75
C GLN A 52 1.31 -3.94 35.34
N LEU A 53 2.35 -3.11 35.17
CA LEU A 53 2.78 -2.61 33.86
C LEU A 53 3.27 -3.74 32.94
N SER A 54 4.06 -4.69 33.44
CA SER A 54 4.53 -5.83 32.64
C SER A 54 3.39 -6.74 32.21
N VAL A 55 2.43 -7.01 33.10
CA VAL A 55 1.20 -7.77 32.81
C VAL A 55 0.32 -7.04 31.80
N PHE A 56 0.17 -5.72 31.96
CA PHE A 56 -0.55 -4.88 31.01
C PHE A 56 0.10 -4.86 29.62
N LEU A 57 1.42 -4.67 29.53
CA LEU A 57 2.14 -4.72 28.27
C LEU A 57 2.01 -6.09 27.62
N SER A 58 2.14 -7.16 28.39
CA SER A 58 2.00 -8.54 27.90
C SER A 58 0.60 -8.81 27.36
N SER A 59 -0.45 -8.38 28.06
CA SER A 59 -1.83 -8.54 27.60
C SER A 59 -2.13 -7.68 26.36
N MET A 60 -1.59 -6.46 26.30
CA MET A 60 -1.70 -5.59 25.13
C MET A 60 -1.00 -6.20 23.91
N PHE A 61 0.23 -6.71 24.08
CA PHE A 61 0.94 -7.42 23.01
C PHE A 61 0.19 -8.68 22.57
N ALA A 62 -0.41 -9.43 23.49
CA ALA A 62 -1.23 -10.58 23.16
C ALA A 62 -2.45 -10.19 22.31
N VAL A 63 -3.19 -9.13 22.70
CA VAL A 63 -4.35 -8.63 21.94
C VAL A 63 -3.94 -8.10 20.57
N ILE A 64 -2.87 -7.30 20.49
CA ILE A 64 -2.34 -6.80 19.21
C ILE A 64 -1.89 -7.97 18.32
N GLY A 65 -1.20 -8.95 18.89
CA GLY A 65 -0.77 -10.16 18.18
C GLY A 65 -1.94 -10.92 17.58
N VAL A 66 -3.01 -11.14 18.36
CA VAL A 66 -4.24 -11.79 17.88
C VAL A 66 -4.94 -10.95 16.80
N ALA A 67 -5.03 -9.62 16.99
CA ALA A 67 -5.63 -8.72 16.02
C ALA A 67 -4.87 -8.70 14.68
N LEU A 68 -3.54 -8.69 14.73
CA LEU A 68 -2.67 -8.76 13.54
C LEU A 68 -2.75 -10.13 12.88
N PHE A 69 -2.83 -11.21 13.66
CA PHE A 69 -3.03 -12.55 13.14
C PHE A 69 -4.38 -12.69 12.42
N ALA A 70 -5.45 -12.18 13.02
CA ALA A 70 -6.77 -12.11 12.38
C ALA A 70 -6.72 -11.30 11.08
N GLN A 71 -5.91 -10.24 11.06
CA GLN A 71 -5.71 -9.35 9.92
C GLN A 71 -4.41 -9.67 9.16
N TRP A 72 -4.14 -10.96 8.95
CA TRP A 72 -2.93 -11.50 8.33
C TRP A 72 -2.49 -10.77 7.05
N SER A 73 -3.46 -10.37 6.22
CA SER A 73 -3.20 -9.67 4.95
C SER A 73 -2.45 -8.35 5.14
N ILE A 74 -2.72 -7.59 6.20
CA ILE A 74 -2.03 -6.31 6.46
C ILE A 74 -0.57 -6.57 6.82
N LEU A 75 -0.32 -7.50 7.74
CA LEU A 75 1.03 -7.86 8.16
C LEU A 75 1.84 -8.43 6.99
N SER A 76 1.19 -9.26 6.16
CA SER A 76 1.80 -9.84 4.97
C SER A 76 2.18 -8.79 3.93
N ASN A 77 1.29 -7.83 3.61
CA ASN A 77 1.59 -6.78 2.64
C ASN A 77 2.66 -5.80 3.13
N ILE A 78 2.68 -5.45 4.42
CA ILE A 78 3.75 -4.62 5.00
C ILE A 78 5.10 -5.34 4.92
N THR A 79 5.13 -6.62 5.30
CA THR A 79 6.35 -7.45 5.21
C THR A 79 6.81 -7.57 3.76
N ALA A 80 5.89 -7.79 2.82
CA ALA A 80 6.17 -7.82 1.40
C ALA A 80 6.74 -6.49 0.89
N SER A 81 6.21 -5.35 1.35
CA SER A 81 6.73 -4.02 1.00
C SER A 81 8.18 -3.82 1.44
N LEU A 82 8.53 -4.27 2.65
CA LEU A 82 9.91 -4.23 3.14
C LEU A 82 10.84 -5.08 2.27
N ILE A 83 10.41 -6.30 1.92
CA ILE A 83 11.15 -7.18 1.02
C ILE A 83 11.31 -6.52 -0.36
N ILE A 84 10.24 -5.88 -0.87
CA ILE A 84 10.29 -5.18 -2.15
C ILE A 84 11.32 -4.05 -2.10
N PHE A 85 11.29 -3.26 -1.04
CA PHE A 85 12.19 -2.12 -0.87
C PHE A 85 13.67 -2.53 -0.78
N PHE A 86 13.98 -3.64 -0.10
CA PHE A 86 15.38 -4.05 0.14
C PHE A 86 15.93 -5.05 -0.87
N SER A 87 15.10 -5.97 -1.38
CA SER A 87 15.55 -7.17 -2.10
C SER A 87 14.96 -7.33 -3.50
N PHE A 88 13.93 -6.58 -3.87
CA PHE A 88 13.30 -6.75 -5.18
C PHE A 88 14.12 -6.02 -6.25
N PRO A 89 14.62 -6.73 -7.27
CA PRO A 89 15.58 -6.19 -8.22
C PRO A 89 14.96 -5.23 -9.24
N TYR A 90 13.64 -5.02 -9.19
CA TYR A 90 12.88 -4.21 -10.13
C TYR A 90 12.54 -2.84 -9.51
N ARG A 91 12.68 -1.79 -10.29
CA ARG A 91 12.46 -0.40 -9.87
C ARG A 91 11.30 0.24 -10.64
N VAL A 92 10.82 1.37 -10.15
CA VAL A 92 9.89 2.22 -10.90
C VAL A 92 10.50 2.55 -12.26
N GLY A 93 9.72 2.37 -13.33
CA GLY A 93 10.13 2.50 -14.72
C GLY A 93 10.58 1.20 -15.40
N ASP A 94 10.79 0.10 -14.66
CA ASP A 94 11.10 -1.19 -15.27
C ASP A 94 9.86 -1.82 -15.91
N ALA A 95 10.02 -2.37 -17.12
CA ALA A 95 9.01 -3.20 -17.77
C ALA A 95 9.08 -4.62 -17.19
N VAL A 96 7.97 -5.11 -16.68
CA VAL A 96 7.86 -6.42 -16.04
C VAL A 96 6.65 -7.18 -16.55
N LYS A 97 6.76 -8.51 -16.53
CA LYS A 97 5.68 -9.46 -16.77
C LYS A 97 5.53 -10.37 -15.57
N VAL A 98 4.38 -10.31 -14.92
CA VAL A 98 4.00 -11.21 -13.84
C VAL A 98 3.43 -12.47 -14.47
N VAL A 99 4.09 -13.60 -14.24
CA VAL A 99 3.66 -14.89 -14.77
C VAL A 99 2.52 -15.41 -13.90
N ASP A 100 1.29 -15.17 -14.35
CA ASP A 100 0.10 -15.84 -13.82
C ASP A 100 -0.41 -16.89 -14.81
N LYS A 101 -1.08 -17.93 -14.30
CA LYS A 101 -1.60 -19.03 -15.13
C LYS A 101 -2.82 -18.60 -15.95
N ASP A 102 -3.55 -17.61 -15.45
CA ASP A 102 -4.87 -17.24 -15.94
C ASP A 102 -4.86 -15.88 -16.68
N ASP A 103 -3.88 -15.02 -16.41
CA ASP A 103 -3.77 -13.67 -17.00
C ASP A 103 -2.32 -13.27 -17.29
N ASP A 104 -2.07 -12.70 -18.47
CA ASP A 104 -0.77 -12.13 -18.84
C ASP A 104 -0.67 -10.67 -18.37
N ILE A 105 -0.30 -10.47 -17.11
CA ILE A 105 -0.12 -9.13 -16.53
C ILE A 105 1.29 -8.63 -16.87
N SER A 106 1.37 -7.77 -17.88
CA SER A 106 2.61 -7.18 -18.36
C SER A 106 2.49 -5.66 -18.47
N GLY A 107 3.54 -4.93 -18.11
CA GLY A 107 3.51 -3.48 -18.10
C GLY A 107 4.73 -2.85 -17.45
N VAL A 108 4.69 -1.54 -17.25
CA VAL A 108 5.75 -0.77 -16.61
C VAL A 108 5.38 -0.47 -15.16
N ILE A 109 6.29 -0.69 -14.23
CA ILE A 109 6.08 -0.33 -12.82
C ILE A 109 5.99 1.19 -12.71
N GLU A 110 4.82 1.72 -12.36
CA GLU A 110 4.58 3.15 -12.19
C GLU A 110 4.85 3.61 -10.76
N GLU A 111 4.43 2.83 -9.78
CA GLU A 111 4.61 3.17 -8.35
C GLU A 111 4.68 1.90 -7.50
N ILE A 112 5.47 1.95 -6.43
CA ILE A 112 5.50 0.93 -5.39
C ILE A 112 5.04 1.57 -4.08
N THR A 113 3.89 1.12 -3.56
CA THR A 113 3.30 1.62 -2.31
C THR A 113 3.45 0.59 -1.17
N LEU A 114 2.96 0.92 0.03
CA LEU A 114 3.00 0.03 1.21
C LEU A 114 2.06 -1.20 1.10
N PHE A 115 1.13 -1.22 0.15
CA PHE A 115 0.17 -2.32 0.05
C PHE A 115 0.07 -2.93 -1.35
N HIS A 116 0.49 -2.18 -2.37
CA HIS A 116 0.38 -2.60 -3.76
C HIS A 116 1.44 -1.96 -4.65
N VAL A 117 1.73 -2.62 -5.76
CA VAL A 117 2.49 -2.11 -6.89
C VAL A 117 1.50 -1.71 -7.97
N LEU A 118 1.68 -0.51 -8.53
CA LEU A 118 0.95 -0.03 -9.69
C LEU A 118 1.73 -0.37 -10.96
N ILE A 119 1.10 -1.11 -11.86
CA ILE A 119 1.68 -1.54 -13.13
C ILE A 119 0.83 -0.93 -14.25
N ARG A 120 1.47 -0.13 -15.11
CA ARG A 120 0.82 0.48 -16.28
C ARG A 120 0.92 -0.43 -17.48
N GLN A 121 -0.23 -0.80 -18.03
CA GLN A 121 -0.36 -1.59 -19.25
C GLN A 121 -1.13 -0.79 -20.29
N GLY A 122 -0.41 -0.08 -21.17
CA GLY A 122 -1.02 0.88 -22.09
C GLY A 122 -1.80 1.97 -21.33
N GLU A 123 -3.08 2.11 -21.64
CA GLU A 123 -4.00 3.05 -20.97
C GLU A 123 -4.50 2.54 -19.60
N ASN A 124 -4.32 1.25 -19.30
CA ASN A 124 -4.84 0.65 -18.08
C ASN A 124 -3.83 0.73 -16.93
N LEU A 125 -4.34 0.92 -15.71
CA LEU A 125 -3.57 0.88 -14.48
C LEU A 125 -3.96 -0.33 -13.64
N ILE A 126 -3.04 -1.27 -13.48
CA ILE A 126 -3.23 -2.51 -12.75
C ILE A 126 -2.68 -2.34 -11.34
N THR A 127 -3.52 -2.63 -10.33
CA THR A 127 -3.11 -2.60 -8.91
C THR A 127 -2.85 -4.02 -8.44
N TYR A 128 -1.58 -4.32 -8.14
CA TYR A 128 -1.18 -5.66 -7.72
C TYR A 128 -0.72 -5.67 -6.25
N PRO A 129 -1.35 -6.44 -5.35
CA PRO A 129 -0.93 -6.51 -3.95
C PRO A 129 0.53 -6.94 -3.79
N ASN A 130 1.23 -6.34 -2.84
CA ASN A 130 2.66 -6.62 -2.61
C ASN A 130 2.89 -8.08 -2.22
N THR A 131 1.98 -8.70 -1.48
CA THR A 131 2.11 -10.12 -1.16
C THR A 131 2.03 -10.99 -2.41
N LEU A 132 1.13 -10.67 -3.35
CA LEU A 132 0.94 -11.47 -4.55
C LEU A 132 2.12 -11.34 -5.51
N ILE A 133 2.69 -10.14 -5.67
CA ILE A 133 3.81 -9.93 -6.62
C ILE A 133 5.04 -10.76 -6.21
N LEU A 134 5.28 -10.92 -4.91
CA LEU A 134 6.37 -11.73 -4.39
C LEU A 134 6.12 -13.24 -4.47
N GLN A 135 4.86 -13.66 -4.58
CA GLN A 135 4.48 -15.07 -4.68
C GLN A 135 4.48 -15.58 -6.13
N LYS A 136 4.50 -14.68 -7.11
CA LYS A 136 4.51 -15.00 -8.54
C LYS A 136 5.90 -14.81 -9.12
N ALA A 137 6.19 -15.51 -10.22
CA ALA A 137 7.40 -15.26 -10.96
C ALA A 137 7.26 -13.93 -11.72
N VAL A 138 8.28 -13.07 -11.63
CA VAL A 138 8.31 -11.77 -12.31
C VAL A 138 9.48 -11.77 -13.29
N VAL A 139 9.19 -11.50 -14.55
CA VAL A 139 10.18 -11.41 -15.62
C VAL A 139 10.42 -9.94 -15.91
N LYS A 140 11.68 -9.48 -15.85
CA LYS A 140 12.05 -8.16 -16.36
C LYS A 140 12.17 -8.21 -17.87
N LEU A 141 11.38 -7.42 -18.56
CA LEU A 141 11.41 -7.30 -20.01
C LEU A 141 12.56 -6.36 -20.40
N THR A 142 13.46 -6.85 -21.25
CA THR A 142 14.64 -6.10 -21.70
C THR A 142 14.63 -6.06 -23.23
N GLY A 143 14.72 -4.88 -23.84
CA GLY A 143 14.76 -4.76 -25.32
C GLY A 143 13.40 -4.98 -26.02
N ALA A 144 13.42 -5.59 -27.21
CA ALA A 144 12.33 -5.66 -28.20
C ALA A 144 10.98 -6.27 -27.73
N ASP A 145 10.92 -6.78 -26.50
CA ASP A 145 9.72 -7.31 -25.84
C ASP A 145 9.04 -6.27 -24.90
N LYS A 146 9.51 -5.01 -24.94
CA LYS A 146 8.80 -3.88 -24.33
C LYS A 146 7.47 -3.70 -25.05
N LEU A 147 6.37 -3.86 -24.32
CA LEU A 147 5.08 -3.35 -24.74
C LEU A 147 5.24 -1.88 -25.17
N PRO A 148 4.62 -1.46 -26.29
CA PRO A 148 4.68 -0.08 -26.75
C PRO A 148 4.31 0.85 -25.60
N LEU A 149 5.19 1.83 -25.33
CA LEU A 149 4.91 2.85 -24.33
C LEU A 149 3.68 3.66 -24.79
N PRO A 150 2.76 4.03 -23.88
CA PRO A 150 1.64 4.90 -24.23
C PRO A 150 2.19 6.19 -24.83
N GLY A 151 1.82 6.48 -26.09
CA GLY A 151 2.27 7.65 -26.83
C GLY A 151 3.40 7.43 -27.86
N THR A 152 3.95 6.22 -27.98
CA THR A 152 4.86 5.90 -29.10
C THR A 152 4.04 5.29 -30.24
N GLU A 153 3.52 6.15 -31.12
CA GLU A 153 3.02 5.69 -32.42
C GLU A 153 4.14 4.92 -33.13
N ALA A 154 3.85 3.69 -33.54
CA ALA A 154 4.69 2.97 -34.48
C ALA A 154 4.72 3.79 -35.77
N GLY A 155 5.80 4.56 -35.95
CA GLY A 155 6.09 5.25 -37.20
C GLY A 155 5.99 4.25 -38.34
N GLN A 156 5.16 4.60 -39.31
CA GLN A 156 4.98 3.88 -40.56
C GLN A 156 6.33 3.73 -41.25
N GLU A 157 6.95 2.55 -41.18
CA GLU A 157 7.87 2.11 -42.22
C GLU A 157 7.06 1.29 -43.24
N GLY A 158 6.30 2.04 -44.04
CA GLY A 158 5.75 1.56 -45.29
C GLY A 158 6.83 1.61 -46.36
N GLN A 159 7.15 0.44 -46.90
CA GLN A 159 7.34 0.19 -48.33
C GLN A 159 8.02 1.29 -49.17
N GLU A 160 9.35 1.22 -49.29
CA GLU A 160 10.10 1.60 -50.49
C GLU A 160 11.25 0.59 -50.63
N GLY A 161 11.53 -0.08 -51.74
CA GLY A 161 10.92 -0.06 -53.07
C GLY A 161 11.26 -1.37 -53.77
N GLY A 162 10.25 -1.93 -54.42
CA GLY A 162 10.44 -2.87 -55.53
C GLY A 162 10.36 -2.08 -56.82
N SER A 163 11.46 -2.04 -57.56
CA SER A 163 11.53 -1.93 -59.03
C SER A 163 12.92 -2.33 -59.47
#